data_AF-A0A2I0SM27-F1
#
_entry.id   AF-A0A2I0SM27-F1
#
_cell.length_a   1.000
_cell.length_b   1.000
_cell.length_c   1.000
_cell.angle_alpha   90.00
_cell.angle_beta   90.00
_cell.angle_gamma   90.00
#
_symmetry.space_group_name_H-M   'P 1'
#
loop_
_entity.id
_entity.type
_entity.pdbx_description
1 polymer ?
#
loop_
_entity_poly.entity_id
_entity_poly.type
_entity_poly.pdbx_seq_one_letter_code
_entity_poly.pdbx_strand_id
1 'polypeptide(L)'
;MHVGTLNDCYYQPETALCRTVGSTDQPMLNNCRPDRCGNSTITTRHRNGWEAARGNTERALAFVGLSDLQRTALRERLNDVSKVIEGIDRAND
;
A
#
# COMPACT_ATOMS: atom_id res chain seq x y z
N MET A 1 -2.50 -17.78 -3.39
CA MET A 1 -2.64 -16.51 -2.63
C MET A 1 -1.33 -16.25 -1.91
N HIS A 2 -0.83 -15.03 -1.99
CA HIS A 2 0.44 -14.60 -1.39
C HIS A 2 0.15 -13.69 -0.20
N VAL A 3 0.65 -14.09 0.97
CA VAL A 3 0.39 -13.40 2.23
C VAL A 3 1.41 -12.28 2.43
N GLY A 4 0.93 -11.09 2.77
CA GLY A 4 1.77 -9.91 3.01
C GLY A 4 1.37 -9.12 4.25
N THR A 5 2.27 -8.20 4.63
CA THR A 5 2.09 -7.31 5.78
C THR A 5 1.01 -6.26 5.54
N LEU A 6 0.92 -5.72 4.32
CA LEU A 6 -0.04 -4.67 3.96
C LEU A 6 -1.26 -5.21 3.21
N ASN A 7 -1.14 -6.35 2.56
CA ASN A 7 -2.23 -7.02 1.86
C ASN A 7 -1.95 -8.51 1.65
N ASP A 8 -3.02 -9.27 1.46
CA ASP A 8 -2.98 -10.54 0.73
C ASP A 8 -3.11 -10.27 -0.77
N CYS A 9 -2.44 -11.06 -1.60
CA CYS A 9 -2.52 -10.96 -3.06
C CYS A 9 -3.03 -12.28 -3.64
N TYR A 10 -4.16 -12.25 -4.35
CA TYR A 10 -4.64 -13.44 -5.05
C TYR A 10 -3.76 -13.78 -6.27
N TYR A 11 -3.09 -12.77 -6.83
CA TYR A 11 -2.25 -12.79 -8.03
C TYR A 11 -2.90 -13.42 -9.27
N GLN A 12 -3.29 -12.54 -10.19
CA GLN A 12 -3.74 -12.84 -11.54
C GLN A 12 -2.89 -11.99 -12.49
N PRO A 13 -2.02 -12.59 -13.32
CA PRO A 13 -1.03 -11.86 -14.11
C PRO A 13 -1.64 -10.87 -15.11
N GLU A 14 -2.89 -11.10 -15.51
CA GLU A 14 -3.64 -10.27 -16.46
C GLU A 14 -3.98 -8.90 -15.86
N THR A 15 -4.21 -8.83 -14.53
CA THR A 15 -4.75 -7.65 -13.85
C THR A 15 -3.87 -7.14 -12.70
N ALA A 16 -2.86 -7.91 -12.29
CA ALA A 16 -2.00 -7.55 -11.18
C ALA A 16 -1.11 -6.34 -11.51
N LEU A 17 -1.21 -5.30 -10.68
CA LEU A 17 -0.35 -4.10 -10.79
C LEU A 17 1.08 -4.34 -10.30
N CYS A 18 1.32 -5.40 -9.53
CA CYS A 18 2.65 -5.75 -9.00
C CYS A 18 3.59 -6.39 -10.04
N ARG A 19 3.17 -6.56 -11.29
CA ARG A 19 3.98 -7.19 -12.34
C ARG A 19 5.14 -6.30 -12.80
N THR A 20 6.18 -6.94 -13.33
CA THR A 20 7.25 -6.28 -14.10
C THR A 20 7.27 -6.87 -15.51
N VAL A 21 7.84 -6.11 -16.45
CA VAL A 21 7.94 -6.55 -17.85
C VAL A 21 8.75 -7.85 -17.91
N GLY A 22 8.13 -8.93 -18.38
CA GLY A 22 8.76 -10.24 -18.55
C GLY A 22 8.58 -11.23 -17.39
N SER A 23 7.92 -10.86 -16.29
CA SER A 23 7.60 -11.78 -15.17
C SER A 23 6.10 -12.03 -15.08
N THR A 24 5.65 -13.23 -15.49
CA THR A 24 4.22 -13.60 -15.54
C THR A 24 3.77 -14.58 -14.46
N ASP A 25 4.72 -15.24 -13.79
CA ASP A 25 4.36 -16.45 -13.02
C ASP A 25 4.25 -16.19 -11.52
N GLN A 26 4.77 -15.06 -11.03
CA GLN A 26 4.73 -14.70 -9.61
C GLN A 26 4.61 -13.17 -9.40
N PRO A 27 3.96 -12.73 -8.31
CA PRO A 27 3.94 -11.31 -7.94
C PRO A 27 5.35 -10.84 -7.57
N MET A 28 5.73 -9.66 -8.03
CA MET A 28 6.91 -9.00 -7.49
C MET A 28 6.58 -8.51 -6.08
N LEU A 29 7.22 -9.11 -5.09
CA LEU A 29 7.06 -8.73 -3.69
C LEU A 29 7.42 -7.24 -3.53
N ASN A 30 6.68 -6.54 -2.66
CA ASN A 30 6.78 -5.09 -2.40
C ASN A 30 6.42 -4.15 -3.57
N ASN A 31 6.13 -4.67 -4.77
CA ASN A 31 5.71 -3.85 -5.92
C ASN A 31 4.18 -3.69 -6.01
N CYS A 32 3.42 -4.32 -5.11
CA CYS A 32 1.98 -4.15 -5.07
C CYS A 32 1.61 -2.70 -4.77
N ARG A 33 0.48 -2.26 -5.31
CA ARG A 33 -0.23 -1.03 -4.94
C ARG A 33 -1.52 -1.42 -4.25
N PRO A 34 -1.49 -1.81 -2.96
CA PRO A 34 -2.66 -2.38 -2.29
C PRO A 34 -3.87 -1.44 -2.28
N ASP A 35 -3.60 -0.14 -2.31
CA ASP A 35 -4.55 0.95 -2.40
C ASP A 35 -5.34 0.99 -3.72
N ARG A 36 -4.84 0.34 -4.79
CA ARG A 36 -5.39 0.44 -6.16
C ARG A 36 -5.49 -0.88 -6.92
N CYS A 37 -4.84 -1.93 -6.44
CA CYS A 37 -4.75 -3.21 -7.15
C CYS A 37 -5.95 -4.09 -6.80
N GLY A 38 -6.80 -4.43 -7.79
CA GLY A 38 -7.95 -5.32 -7.58
C GLY A 38 -7.59 -6.76 -7.17
N ASN A 39 -6.31 -7.13 -7.24
CA ASN A 39 -5.80 -8.42 -6.76
C ASN A 39 -5.46 -8.39 -5.27
N SER A 40 -5.48 -7.21 -4.66
CA SER A 40 -5.15 -6.96 -3.27
C SER A 40 -6.39 -7.15 -2.40
N THR A 41 -6.25 -7.95 -1.35
CA THR A 41 -7.24 -8.07 -0.28
C THR A 41 -6.66 -7.49 0.99
N ILE A 42 -7.37 -6.52 1.56
CA ILE A 42 -6.99 -5.86 2.81
C ILE A 42 -8.09 -6.14 3.83
N THR A 43 -7.69 -6.71 4.96
CA THR A 43 -8.53 -7.06 6.10
C THR A 43 -7.93 -6.51 7.41
N THR A 44 -8.65 -6.69 8.52
CA THR A 44 -8.24 -6.27 9.89
C THR A 44 -6.83 -6.65 10.27
N ARG A 45 -6.37 -7.84 9.87
CA ARG A 45 -5.02 -8.34 10.20
C ARG A 45 -3.90 -7.41 9.71
N HIS A 46 -4.17 -6.59 8.69
CA HIS A 46 -3.20 -5.69 8.08
C HIS A 46 -3.15 -4.32 8.75
N ARG A 47 -4.11 -4.00 9.63
CA ARG A 47 -4.29 -2.66 10.20
C ARG A 47 -3.01 -2.12 10.82
N ASN A 48 -2.34 -2.93 11.65
CA ASN A 48 -1.08 -2.53 12.29
C ASN A 48 0.04 -2.22 11.27
N GLY A 49 0.08 -2.97 10.16
CA GLY A 49 1.02 -2.70 9.07
C GLY A 49 0.76 -1.35 8.40
N TRP A 50 -0.51 -1.01 8.19
CA TRP A 50 -0.91 0.29 7.64
C TRP A 50 -0.67 1.45 8.60
N GLU A 51 -0.90 1.27 9.89
CA GLU A 51 -0.55 2.28 10.90
C GLU A 51 0.97 2.53 10.94
N ALA A 52 1.78 1.48 10.86
CA ALA A 52 3.23 1.62 10.76
C ALA A 52 3.63 2.39 9.49
N ALA A 53 2.99 2.11 8.35
CA ALA A 53 3.22 2.84 7.11
C ALA A 53 2.82 4.32 7.21
N ARG A 54 1.72 4.64 7.92
CA ARG A 54 1.30 6.02 8.21
C ARG A 54 2.37 6.75 8.99
N GLY A 55 2.80 6.17 10.13
CA GLY A 55 3.84 6.74 10.97
C GLY A 55 5.17 6.94 10.25
N ASN A 56 5.56 6.00 9.37
CA ASN A 56 6.75 6.16 8.52
C ASN A 56 6.63 7.36 7.58
N THR A 57 5.45 7.56 6.98
CA THR A 57 5.19 8.65 6.04
C THR A 57 5.15 10.00 6.75
N GLU A 58 4.56 10.07 7.94
CA GLU A 58 4.56 11.27 8.80
C GLU A 58 5.99 11.67 9.20
N ARG A 59 6.82 10.71 9.62
CA ARG A 59 8.23 10.96 9.93
C ARG A 59 9.02 11.43 8.71
N ALA A 60 8.75 10.88 7.53
CA ALA A 60 9.37 11.33 6.29
C ALA A 60 8.97 12.78 5.96
N LEU A 61 7.70 13.17 6.15
CA LEU A 61 7.22 14.54 5.92
C LEU A 61 7.85 15.58 6.85
N ALA A 62 8.26 15.15 8.05
CA ALA A 62 8.94 16.00 9.03
C ALA A 62 10.42 16.27 8.66
N PHE A 63 10.98 15.56 7.67
CA PHE A 63 12.37 15.74 7.27
C PHE A 63 12.62 17.12 6.63
N VAL A 64 13.73 17.75 7.04
CA VAL A 64 14.21 19.02 6.48
C VAL A 64 14.96 18.74 5.18
N GLY A 65 14.70 19.52 4.13
CA GLY A 65 15.41 19.38 2.84
C GLY A 65 14.62 18.62 1.76
N LEU A 66 13.35 18.32 1.99
CA LEU A 66 12.46 17.84 0.92
C LEU A 66 12.19 18.94 -0.09
N SER A 67 12.31 18.60 -1.38
CA SER A 67 11.75 19.40 -2.47
C SER A 67 10.21 19.44 -2.40
N ASP A 68 9.60 20.43 -3.05
CA ASP A 68 8.14 20.56 -3.11
C ASP A 68 7.47 19.35 -3.77
N LEU A 69 8.12 18.76 -4.78
CA LEU A 69 7.65 17.54 -5.43
C LEU A 69 7.62 16.37 -4.45
N GLN A 70 8.70 16.17 -3.70
CA GLN A 70 8.77 15.10 -2.69
C GLN A 70 7.74 15.31 -1.58
N ARG A 71 7.57 16.55 -1.11
CA ARG A 71 6.58 16.88 -0.09
C ARG A 71 5.15 16.60 -0.57
N THR A 72 4.85 16.94 -1.83
CA THR A 72 3.55 16.65 -2.45
C THR A 72 3.31 15.14 -2.52
N ALA A 73 4.27 14.38 -3.04
CA ALA A 73 4.16 12.92 -3.15
C ALA A 73 3.95 12.24 -1.78
N LEU A 74 4.64 12.71 -0.74
CA LEU A 74 4.47 12.17 0.61
C LEU A 74 3.11 12.53 1.23
N ARG A 75 2.57 13.73 0.96
CA ARG A 75 1.21 14.11 1.39
C ARG A 75 0.13 13.26 0.72
N GLU A 76 0.26 13.03 -0.59
CA GLU A 76 -0.64 12.12 -1.31
C GLU A 76 -0.56 10.71 -0.74
N ARG A 77 0.66 10.21 -0.48
CA ARG A 77 0.85 8.90 0.15
C ARG A 77 0.20 8.83 1.54
N LEU A 78 0.34 9.87 2.36
CA LEU A 78 -0.27 9.92 3.68
C LEU A 78 -1.79 9.84 3.59
N ASN A 79 -2.38 10.59 2.66
CA ASN A 79 -3.82 10.55 2.38
C ASN A 79 -4.28 9.15 1.93
N ASP A 80 -3.57 8.52 1.01
CA ASP A 80 -3.89 7.17 0.53
C ASP A 80 -3.83 6.14 1.67
N VAL A 81 -2.80 6.20 2.52
CA VAL A 81 -2.67 5.32 3.70
C VAL A 81 -3.81 5.52 4.68
N SER A 82 -4.17 6.77 5.00
CA SER A 82 -5.27 7.07 5.93
C SER A 82 -6.61 6.54 5.42
N LYS A 83 -6.91 6.69 4.12
CA LYS A 83 -8.13 6.14 3.51
C LYS A 83 -8.21 4.62 3.62
N VAL A 84 -7.09 3.92 3.50
CA VAL A 84 -7.05 2.46 3.69
C VAL A 84 -7.36 2.10 5.13
N ILE A 85 -6.74 2.77 6.11
CA ILE A 85 -7.01 2.53 7.54
C ILE A 85 -8.50 2.75 7.86
N GLU A 86 -9.06 3.88 7.42
CA GLU A 86 -10.49 4.16 7.60
C GLU A 86 -11.38 3.12 6.90
N GLY A 87 -10.98 2.62 5.74
CA GLY A 87 -11.68 1.56 5.03
C GLY A 87 -11.66 0.23 5.78
N ILE A 88 -10.53 -0.10 6.42
CA ILE A 88 -10.43 -1.26 7.31
C ILE A 88 -11.36 -1.07 8.49
N ASP A 89 -11.30 0.08 9.18
CA ASP A 89 -12.07 0.35 10.39
C ASP A 89 -13.58 0.27 10.12
N ARG A 90 -14.07 0.93 9.05
CA ARG A 90 -15.48 0.85 8.62
C ARG A 90 -15.96 -0.56 8.29
N ALA A 91 -15.09 -1.46 7.85
CA ALA A 91 -15.47 -2.83 7.51
C ALA A 91 -15.61 -3.73 8.75
N ASN A 92 -15.23 -3.25 9.95
CA ASN A 92 -15.26 -4.02 11.20
C ASN A 92 -16.23 -3.47 12.24
N ASP A 93 -16.89 -2.35 11.94
CA ASP A 93 -18.02 -1.81 12.71
C ASP A 93 -19.31 -2.54 12.31
#